data_AF-A0A0J7N3I6-F1
#
_entry.id   AF-A0A0J7N3I6-F1
#
_cell.length_a   1.000
_cell.length_b   1.000
_cell.length_c   1.000
_cell.angle_alpha   90.00
_cell.angle_beta   90.00
_cell.angle_gamma   90.00
#
_symmetry.space_group_name_H-M   'P 1'
#
loop_
_entity.id
_entity.type
_entity.pdbx_description
1 polymer ?
#
loop_
_entity_poly.entity_id
_entity_poly.type
_entity_poly.pdbx_seq_one_letter_code
_entity_poly.pdbx_strand_id
1 'polypeptide(L)'
;MEEACDASAPRVGRKQPRKTTYWWDDNIASLRSEAIRARRLWRNRGRNGRRPNVLDELEEDYRRKKKDLRKAIRKAKAKTWTALIRTIDEDI
;
A
#
# COMPACT_ATOMS: atom_id res chain seq x y z
N MET A 1 39.41 6.85 11.88
CA MET A 1 39.11 5.65 11.05
C MET A 1 37.62 5.28 11.06
N GLU A 2 36.86 5.72 12.06
CA GLU A 2 35.40 5.49 12.16
C GLU A 2 34.58 6.27 11.11
N GLU A 3 34.98 7.51 10.83
CA GLU A 3 34.30 8.41 9.87
C GLU A 3 34.25 7.88 8.43
N ALA A 4 35.30 7.17 7.99
CA ALA A 4 35.35 6.59 6.65
C ALA A 4 34.41 5.38 6.49
N CYS A 5 34.17 4.63 7.57
CA CYS A 5 33.23 3.51 7.59
C CYS A 5 31.77 3.98 7.55
N ASP A 6 31.43 5.02 8.31
CA ASP A 6 30.08 5.60 8.30
C ASP A 6 29.76 6.31 6.96
N ALA A 7 30.77 6.92 6.31
CA ALA A 7 30.62 7.48 4.96
C ALA A 7 30.40 6.41 3.89
N SER A 8 31.04 5.25 4.04
CA SER A 8 30.93 4.12 3.09
C SER A 8 29.66 3.29 3.30
N ALA A 9 29.06 3.32 4.50
CA ALA A 9 27.87 2.55 4.86
C ALA A 9 26.77 3.46 5.47
N PRO A 10 26.10 4.31 4.68
CA PRO A 10 25.04 5.17 5.18
C PRO A 10 23.92 4.33 5.77
N ARG A 11 23.68 4.49 7.07
CA ARG A 11 22.59 3.82 7.80
C ARG A 11 21.27 4.25 7.16
N VAL A 12 20.60 3.32 6.49
CA VAL A 12 19.33 3.60 5.81
C VAL A 12 18.30 4.04 6.85
N GLY A 13 18.07 5.35 6.94
CA GLY A 13 17.04 5.93 7.79
C GLY A 13 15.62 5.53 7.37
N ARG A 14 14.63 5.90 8.19
CA ARG A 14 13.22 5.69 7.84
C ARG A 14 12.94 6.39 6.51
N LYS A 15 12.51 5.64 5.49
CA LYS A 15 12.13 6.21 4.20
C LYS A 15 11.05 7.26 4.43
N GLN A 16 11.35 8.50 4.01
CA GLN A 16 10.36 9.57 4.00
C GLN A 16 9.12 9.11 3.23
N PRO A 17 7.90 9.37 3.73
CA PRO A 17 6.69 9.06 2.98
C PRO A 17 6.78 9.76 1.62
N ARG A 18 6.73 8.98 0.55
CA ARG A 18 6.72 9.54 -0.81
C ARG A 18 5.56 10.52 -0.92
N LYS A 19 5.80 11.71 -1.52
CA LYS A 19 4.76 12.71 -1.81
C LYS A 19 3.51 11.99 -2.30
N THR A 20 2.47 12.00 -1.48
CA THR A 20 1.22 11.29 -1.74
C THR A 20 0.63 11.90 -2.99
N THR A 21 0.36 11.07 -4.00
CA THR A 21 -0.25 11.55 -5.25
C THR A 21 -1.57 12.27 -4.93
N TYR A 22 -1.96 13.27 -5.71
CA TYR A 22 -3.13 14.12 -5.45
C TYR A 22 -4.47 13.36 -5.27
N TRP A 23 -4.57 12.10 -5.73
CA TRP A 23 -5.73 11.21 -5.52
C TRP A 23 -5.59 10.27 -4.30
N TRP A 24 -4.52 10.39 -3.52
CA TRP A 24 -4.24 9.55 -2.36
C TRP A 24 -5.13 9.95 -1.17
N ASP A 25 -5.65 8.96 -0.47
CA ASP A 25 -6.62 9.10 0.63
C ASP A 25 -6.16 8.24 1.81
N ASP A 26 -6.44 8.68 3.04
CA ASP A 26 -6.13 7.95 4.28
C ASP A 26 -6.78 6.56 4.28
N ASN A 27 -7.96 6.44 3.69
CA ASN A 27 -8.61 5.14 3.50
C ASN A 27 -7.77 4.20 2.62
N ILE A 28 -7.17 4.71 1.54
CA ILE A 28 -6.25 3.93 0.68
C ILE A 28 -4.98 3.57 1.45
N ALA A 29 -4.46 4.47 2.29
CA ALA A 29 -3.29 4.20 3.11
C ALA A 29 -3.54 3.06 4.11
N SER A 30 -4.70 3.06 4.76
CA SER A 30 -5.13 2.00 5.68
C SER A 30 -5.28 0.66 4.94
N LEU A 31 -6.07 0.62 3.87
CA LEU A 31 -6.28 -0.58 3.05
C LEU A 31 -4.98 -1.15 2.48
N ARG A 32 -4.04 -0.28 2.09
CA ARG A 32 -2.72 -0.68 1.62
C ARG A 32 -1.91 -1.34 2.73
N SER A 33 -1.93 -0.77 3.92
CA SER A 33 -1.22 -1.31 5.08
C SER A 33 -1.75 -2.69 5.47
N GLU A 34 -3.07 -2.85 5.49
CA GLU A 34 -3.73 -4.13 5.74
C GLU A 34 -3.41 -5.17 4.68
N ALA A 35 -3.48 -4.82 3.39
CA ALA A 35 -3.16 -5.73 2.29
C ALA A 35 -1.69 -6.18 2.34
N ILE A 36 -0.76 -5.29 2.70
CA ILE A 36 0.65 -5.63 2.91
C ILE A 36 0.80 -6.58 4.10
N ARG A 37 0.11 -6.32 5.21
CA ARG A 37 0.14 -7.18 6.39
C ARG A 37 -0.38 -8.59 6.07
N ALA A 38 -1.52 -8.71 5.40
CA ALA A 38 -2.09 -9.97 4.97
C ALA A 38 -1.14 -10.74 4.03
N ARG A 39 -0.54 -10.05 3.05
CA ARG A 39 0.47 -10.66 2.15
C ARG A 39 1.67 -11.22 2.91
N ARG A 40 2.17 -10.48 3.91
CA ARG A 40 3.31 -10.92 4.74
C ARG A 40 2.94 -12.15 5.57
N LEU A 41 1.75 -12.16 6.18
CA LEU A 41 1.26 -13.31 6.94
C LEU A 41 1.16 -14.55 6.07
N TRP A 42 0.51 -14.46 4.91
CA TRP A 42 0.41 -15.56 3.95
C TRP A 42 1.78 -16.09 3.52
N ARG A 43 2.70 -15.21 3.09
CA ARG A 43 4.05 -15.60 2.66
C ARG A 43 4.91 -16.21 3.78
N ASN A 44 4.84 -15.66 4.98
CA ASN A 44 5.64 -16.14 6.11
C ASN A 44 5.11 -17.50 6.62
N ARG A 45 3.79 -17.72 6.58
CA ARG A 45 3.18 -18.99 6.98
C ARG A 45 3.45 -20.10 5.97
N GLY A 46 3.45 -19.79 4.67
CA GLY A 46 3.82 -20.75 3.62
C GLY A 46 5.28 -21.22 3.70
N ARG A 47 6.19 -20.38 4.20
CA ARG A 47 7.59 -20.75 4.44
C ARG A 47 7.77 -21.68 5.65
N ASN A 48 6.87 -21.64 6.62
CA ASN A 48 6.98 -22.41 7.86
C ASN A 48 6.22 -23.75 7.83
N GLY A 49 5.80 -24.23 6.65
CA GLY A 49 5.21 -25.58 6.48
C GLY A 49 3.94 -25.83 7.29
N ARG A 50 3.15 -24.80 7.62
CA ARG A 50 1.91 -24.96 8.41
C ARG A 50 0.76 -25.54 7.58
N ARG A 51 -0.22 -26.11 8.30
CA ARG A 51 -1.42 -26.80 7.77
C ARG A 51 -2.02 -26.10 6.53
N PRO A 52 -2.31 -26.83 5.43
CA PRO A 52 -2.84 -26.27 4.18
C PRO A 52 -4.05 -25.35 4.37
N ASN A 53 -5.03 -25.76 5.17
CA ASN A 53 -6.28 -25.00 5.37
C ASN A 53 -6.05 -23.56 5.87
N VAL A 54 -5.04 -23.34 6.73
CA VAL A 54 -4.71 -22.01 7.25
C VAL A 54 -4.04 -21.14 6.19
N LEU A 55 -3.34 -21.75 5.22
CA LEU A 55 -2.75 -21.02 4.11
C LEU A 55 -3.80 -20.54 3.12
N ASP A 56 -4.81 -21.36 2.85
CA ASP A 56 -5.92 -21.02 1.97
C ASP A 56 -6.73 -19.84 2.53
N GLU A 57 -7.09 -19.87 3.82
CA GLU A 57 -7.78 -18.76 4.50
C GLU A 57 -6.98 -17.45 4.44
N LEU A 58 -5.65 -17.53 4.65
CA LEU A 58 -4.77 -16.37 4.57
C LEU A 58 -4.62 -15.85 3.13
N GLU A 59 -4.64 -16.74 2.15
CA GLU A 59 -4.64 -16.35 0.74
C GLU A 59 -5.92 -15.61 0.38
N GLU A 60 -7.08 -16.14 0.79
CA GLU A 60 -8.38 -15.52 0.58
C GLU A 60 -8.48 -14.15 1.24
N ASP A 61 -8.00 -14.02 2.50
CA ASP A 61 -7.96 -12.72 3.19
C ASP A 61 -7.11 -11.69 2.43
N TYR A 62 -5.92 -12.11 1.95
CA TYR A 62 -5.10 -11.25 1.12
C TYR A 62 -5.78 -10.87 -0.20
N ARG A 63 -6.43 -11.82 -0.88
CA ARG A 63 -7.16 -11.58 -2.14
C ARG A 63 -8.29 -10.57 -1.93
N ARG A 64 -9.06 -10.69 -0.84
CA ARG A 64 -10.12 -9.76 -0.45
C ARG A 64 -9.57 -8.35 -0.20
N LYS A 65 -8.59 -8.20 0.69
CA LYS A 65 -7.96 -6.89 1.00
C LYS A 65 -7.35 -6.23 -0.24
N LYS A 66 -6.74 -7.02 -1.14
CA LYS A 66 -6.23 -6.53 -2.42
C LYS A 66 -7.34 -6.03 -3.34
N LYS A 67 -8.50 -6.71 -3.36
CA LYS A 67 -9.67 -6.30 -4.15
C LYS A 67 -10.22 -4.97 -3.62
N ASP A 68 -10.31 -4.81 -2.30
CA ASP A 68 -10.81 -3.59 -1.67
C ASP A 68 -9.88 -2.40 -1.89
N LEU A 69 -8.57 -2.61 -1.76
CA LEU A 69 -7.58 -1.60 -2.12
C LEU A 69 -7.71 -1.15 -3.59
N ARG A 70 -7.88 -2.09 -4.52
CA ARG A 70 -8.06 -1.76 -5.96
C ARG A 70 -9.35 -0.96 -6.21
N LYS A 71 -10.44 -1.30 -5.52
CA LYS A 71 -11.71 -0.56 -5.60
C LYS A 71 -11.55 0.86 -5.06
N ALA A 72 -10.91 1.02 -3.90
CA ALA A 72 -10.66 2.32 -3.28
C ALA A 72 -9.81 3.22 -4.18
N ILE A 73 -8.72 2.68 -4.77
CA ILE A 73 -7.89 3.43 -5.73
C ILE A 73 -8.70 3.86 -6.96
N ARG A 74 -9.53 2.97 -7.52
CA ARG A 74 -10.40 3.32 -8.67
C ARG A 74 -11.37 4.44 -8.30
N LYS A 75 -12.01 4.35 -7.13
CA LYS A 75 -12.95 5.37 -6.63
C LYS A 75 -12.25 6.72 -6.42
N ALA A 76 -11.07 6.72 -5.81
CA ALA A 76 -10.35 7.96 -5.55
C ALA A 76 -9.89 8.64 -6.85
N LYS A 77 -9.38 7.87 -7.81
CA LYS A 77 -9.05 8.39 -9.16
C LYS A 77 -10.28 8.97 -9.86
N ALA A 78 -11.41 8.26 -9.85
CA ALA A 78 -12.64 8.75 -10.45
C ALA A 78 -13.14 10.04 -9.78
N LYS A 79 -13.15 10.09 -8.43
CA LYS A 79 -13.52 11.29 -7.67
C LYS A 79 -12.66 12.48 -8.04
N THR A 80 -11.35 12.27 -8.13
CA THR A 80 -10.41 13.35 -8.42
C THR A 80 -10.53 13.84 -9.86
N TRP A 81 -10.78 12.92 -10.80
CA TRP A 81 -11.09 13.24 -12.19
C TRP A 81 -12.38 14.06 -12.32
N THR A 82 -13.47 13.64 -11.67
CA THR A 82 -14.73 14.39 -11.67
C THR A 82 -14.59 15.77 -11.01
N ALA A 83 -13.83 15.87 -9.92
CA ALA A 83 -13.56 17.16 -9.29
C ALA A 83 -12.81 18.12 -10.23
N LEU A 84 -11.79 17.62 -10.92
CA LEU A 84 -11.03 18.42 -11.90
C LEU A 84 -11.92 18.93 -13.05
N ILE A 85 -12.81 18.09 -13.58
CA ILE A 85 -13.75 18.52 -14.64
C ILE A 85 -14.67 19.63 -14.14
N ARG A 86 -15.25 19.48 -12.93
CA ARG A 86 -16.13 20.50 -12.35
C ARG A 86 -15.44 21.85 -12.19
N THR A 87 -14.17 21.85 -11.79
CA THR A 87 -13.40 23.09 -11.67
C THR A 87 -13.24 23.81 -13.02
N ILE A 88 -13.18 23.07 -14.14
CA ILE A 88 -13.11 23.66 -15.48
C ILE A 88 -14.48 24.19 -15.92
N ASP A 89 -15.56 23.46 -15.64
CA ASP A 89 -16.92 23.89 -16.01
C ASP A 89 -17.39 25.13 -15.25
N GLU A 90 -16.86 25.40 -14.05
CA GLU A 90 -17.18 26.58 -13.24
C GLU A 90 -16.44 27.86 -13.71
N ASP A 91 -15.40 27.74 -14.54
CA ASP A 91 -14.57 28.84 -15.08
C ASP A 91 -15.03 29.32 -16.48
N ILE A 92 -16.21 28.88 -16.96
CA ILE A 92 -16.83 29.27 -18.25
C ILE A 92 -18.15 30.02 -17.99
#